data_AF-A0A5D3YM55-F1
#
_entry.id   AF-A0A5D3YM55-F1
#
_cell.length_a   1.000
_cell.length_b   1.000
_cell.length_c   1.000
_cell.angle_alpha   90.00
_cell.angle_beta   90.00
_cell.angle_gamma   90.00
#
_symmetry.space_group_name_H-M   'P 1'
#
loop_
_entity.id
_entity.type
_entity.pdbx_description
1 polymer ?
#
loop_
_entity_poly.entity_id
_entity_poly.type
_entity_poly.pdbx_seq_one_letter_code
_entity_poly.pdbx_strand_id
1 'polypeptide(L)'
;MLFRISLFTVLFSVMSLGVSAQEIQSDYQIQQEFKDQYEEYEQQLRQASSPAQVDSMVTSIKQFDQKYSEHAELLNKALYPDTYQQKMEELKKSALKGRKQLATIKDLNANLQNLQGKLASYEKNITDLNRRTDSLKTVLNKSSANERQLSRTLQQYKNNLEKRDKLLLSFIDSMTAAQKRLNAAVADSIMESPAKKKRINTGENALEMMANVSDQHLDILQTQAANLEVNDYMRMAEVQYKFEQMWSQLGDQITDVYEGENADQLANKVDENIQRWDEVLQAQMFSSLNSYFQQKDIAVSDFETPTGFYKSLSGYLNNHIAQTKKDPSEELYQQYKAFEQFWDKLKLEWSDTIVASGILTNAEMQTINGKVTQWAELNQDRANNNLLVYLLGGSVLLAVALGVMLVREKKTKQ
;
A
#
# COMPACT_ATOMS: atom_id res chain seq x y z
N MET A 1 34.17 -18.30 30.89
CA MET A 1 33.52 -17.37 29.94
C MET A 1 34.63 -16.73 29.13
N LEU A 2 34.96 -17.32 27.98
CA LEU A 2 36.07 -16.89 27.14
C LEU A 2 35.60 -16.79 25.69
N PHE A 3 35.83 -15.61 25.13
CA PHE A 3 35.55 -15.17 23.77
C PHE A 3 36.12 -16.14 22.73
N ARG A 4 35.29 -16.53 21.76
CA ARG A 4 35.73 -17.11 20.48
C ARG A 4 35.64 -16.02 19.41
N ILE A 5 36.77 -15.42 19.10
CA ILE A 5 36.99 -14.66 17.85
C ILE A 5 37.77 -15.60 16.93
N SER A 6 37.10 -16.19 15.95
CA SER A 6 37.76 -16.90 14.86
C SER A 6 38.35 -15.89 13.89
N LEU A 7 39.65 -15.63 14.03
CA LEU A 7 40.43 -14.86 13.07
C LEU A 7 40.82 -15.80 11.92
N PHE A 8 40.41 -15.42 10.72
CA PHE A 8 40.73 -16.05 9.45
C PHE A 8 42.16 -15.63 9.06
N THR A 9 43.14 -16.50 9.30
CA THR A 9 44.48 -16.34 8.71
C THR A 9 45.10 -17.70 8.47
N VAL A 10 45.12 -18.15 7.22
CA VAL A 10 46.13 -19.11 6.77
C VAL A 10 46.79 -18.54 5.53
N LEU A 11 47.91 -17.86 5.82
CA LEU A 11 48.98 -17.56 4.89
C LEU A 11 49.79 -18.86 4.75
N PHE A 12 49.84 -19.46 3.57
CA PHE A 12 50.86 -20.47 3.26
C PHE A 12 51.55 -20.06 1.97
N SER A 13 52.59 -19.25 2.15
CA SER A 13 53.56 -18.94 1.11
C SER A 13 54.78 -19.81 1.40
N VAL A 14 54.87 -20.96 0.73
CA VAL A 14 56.10 -21.74 0.62
C VAL A 14 56.58 -21.60 -0.81
N MET A 15 57.57 -20.73 -1.00
CA MET A 15 58.44 -20.75 -2.17
C MET A 15 59.27 -22.04 -2.14
N SER A 16 59.03 -22.94 -3.08
CA SER A 16 59.99 -23.94 -3.53
C SER A 16 60.32 -23.67 -5.00
N LEU A 17 61.59 -23.37 -5.26
CA LEU A 17 62.16 -23.29 -6.60
C LEU A 17 62.36 -24.71 -7.14
N GLY A 18 61.73 -24.98 -8.28
CA GLY A 18 62.28 -25.80 -9.37
C GLY A 18 62.53 -27.28 -9.11
N VAL A 19 61.47 -28.08 -9.19
CA VAL A 19 61.44 -29.29 -10.03
C VAL A 19 60.03 -29.38 -10.60
N SER A 20 59.89 -29.31 -11.91
CA SER A 20 58.66 -29.70 -12.61
C SER A 20 58.51 -31.22 -12.48
N ALA A 21 58.15 -31.68 -11.28
CA ALA A 21 57.56 -32.99 -11.14
C ALA A 21 56.17 -32.88 -11.76
N GLN A 22 56.02 -33.35 -12.99
CA GLN A 22 54.74 -33.88 -13.41
C GLN A 22 54.45 -35.03 -12.46
N GLU A 23 53.81 -34.74 -11.32
CA GLU A 23 53.16 -35.77 -10.54
C GLU A 23 52.19 -36.45 -11.49
N ILE A 24 52.49 -37.70 -11.84
CA ILE A 24 51.55 -38.56 -12.54
C ILE A 24 50.46 -38.87 -11.52
N GLN A 25 49.52 -37.95 -11.41
CA GLN A 25 48.32 -38.12 -10.63
C GLN A 25 47.53 -39.25 -11.29
N SER A 26 47.16 -40.28 -10.52
CA SER A 26 46.37 -41.38 -11.07
C SER A 26 45.02 -40.84 -11.54
N ASP A 27 44.51 -41.37 -12.65
CA ASP A 27 43.16 -41.10 -13.15
C ASP A 27 42.08 -41.20 -12.04
N TYR A 28 42.22 -42.17 -11.13
CA TYR A 28 41.33 -42.33 -9.98
C TYR A 28 41.42 -41.14 -9.00
N GLN A 29 42.64 -40.65 -8.77
CA GLN A 29 42.87 -39.52 -7.87
C GLN A 29 42.32 -38.22 -8.46
N ILE A 30 42.49 -38.00 -9.77
CA ILE A 30 41.90 -36.86 -10.49
C ILE A 30 40.37 -36.86 -10.36
N GLN A 31 39.74 -38.04 -10.50
CA GLN A 31 38.28 -38.18 -10.36
C GLN A 31 37.80 -37.87 -8.94
N GLN A 32 38.48 -38.39 -7.91
CA GLN A 32 38.07 -38.14 -6.53
C GLN A 32 38.27 -36.69 -6.11
N GLU A 33 39.41 -36.09 -6.45
CA GLU A 33 39.61 -34.68 -6.14
C GLU A 33 38.60 -33.77 -6.84
N PHE A 34 38.21 -34.09 -8.09
CA PHE A 34 37.14 -33.36 -8.77
C PHE A 34 35.82 -33.48 -8.01
N LYS A 35 35.41 -34.69 -7.63
CA LYS A 35 34.14 -34.94 -6.92
C LYS A 35 34.11 -34.23 -5.56
N ASP A 36 35.17 -34.38 -4.77
CA ASP A 36 35.28 -33.77 -3.45
C ASP A 36 35.22 -32.24 -3.52
N GLN A 37 36.00 -31.62 -4.43
CA GLN A 37 35.99 -30.17 -4.62
C GLN A 37 34.65 -29.67 -5.19
N TYR A 38 34.03 -30.43 -6.10
CA TYR A 38 32.72 -30.09 -6.64
C TYR A 38 31.66 -30.07 -5.52
N GLU A 39 31.62 -31.10 -4.67
CA GLU A 39 30.70 -31.16 -3.52
C GLU A 39 30.97 -30.03 -2.51
N GLU A 40 32.24 -29.69 -2.28
CA GLU A 40 32.62 -28.57 -1.42
C GLU A 40 32.08 -27.24 -1.98
N TYR A 41 32.25 -26.98 -3.28
CA TYR A 41 31.70 -25.77 -3.90
C TYR A 41 30.17 -25.73 -3.83
N GLU A 42 29.48 -26.85 -4.04
CA GLU A 42 28.03 -26.88 -3.85
C GLU A 42 27.64 -26.55 -2.40
N GLN A 43 28.33 -27.12 -1.42
CA GLN A 43 28.04 -26.87 -0.01
C GLN A 43 28.31 -25.41 0.36
N GLN A 44 29.45 -24.86 -0.05
CA GLN A 44 29.79 -23.47 0.18
C GLN A 44 28.78 -22.52 -0.50
N LEU A 45 28.27 -22.84 -1.70
CA LEU A 45 27.25 -22.06 -2.41
C LEU A 45 25.92 -22.08 -1.64
N ARG A 46 25.54 -23.24 -1.11
CA ARG A 46 24.35 -23.39 -0.25
C ARG A 46 24.47 -22.59 1.05
N GLN A 47 25.68 -22.45 1.60
CA GLN A 47 25.94 -21.76 2.86
C GLN A 47 26.25 -20.27 2.71
N ALA A 48 26.47 -19.78 1.48
CA ALA A 48 26.82 -18.39 1.24
C ALA A 48 25.79 -17.41 1.85
N SER A 49 26.34 -16.36 2.47
CA SER A 49 25.57 -15.38 3.25
C SER A 49 25.66 -13.96 2.69
N SER A 50 26.55 -13.72 1.72
CA SER A 50 26.72 -12.42 1.08
C SER A 50 27.07 -12.54 -0.41
N PRO A 51 26.73 -11.54 -1.23
CA PRO A 51 27.14 -11.50 -2.64
C PRO A 51 28.66 -11.59 -2.82
N ALA A 52 29.44 -10.95 -1.93
CA ALA A 52 30.90 -10.96 -1.98
C ALA A 52 31.51 -12.36 -1.79
N GLN A 53 30.91 -13.18 -0.91
CA GLN A 53 31.30 -14.59 -0.78
C GLN A 53 31.06 -15.35 -2.09
N VAL A 54 29.90 -15.14 -2.73
CA VAL A 54 29.59 -15.79 -4.02
C VAL A 54 30.50 -15.29 -5.15
N ASP A 55 30.85 -14.00 -5.20
CA ASP A 55 31.79 -13.47 -6.20
C ASP A 55 33.19 -14.12 -6.05
N SER A 56 33.64 -14.34 -4.81
CA SER A 56 34.86 -15.11 -4.55
C SER A 56 34.73 -16.54 -5.06
N MET A 57 33.59 -17.19 -4.80
CA MET A 57 33.32 -18.55 -5.27
C MET A 57 33.24 -18.65 -6.80
N VAL A 58 32.65 -17.67 -7.49
CA VAL A 58 32.64 -17.63 -8.97
C VAL A 58 34.07 -17.61 -9.51
N THR A 59 34.97 -16.89 -8.85
CA THR A 59 36.39 -16.86 -9.22
C THR A 59 37.05 -18.22 -8.98
N SER A 60 36.79 -18.86 -7.84
CA SER A 60 37.30 -20.20 -7.51
C SER A 60 36.75 -21.29 -8.45
N ILE A 61 35.46 -21.23 -8.80
CA ILE A 61 34.80 -22.12 -9.77
C ILE A 61 35.45 -21.98 -11.15
N LYS A 62 35.85 -20.76 -11.56
CA LYS A 62 36.58 -20.55 -12.82
C LYS A 62 37.97 -21.17 -12.79
N GLN A 63 38.67 -21.09 -11.66
CA GLN A 63 39.98 -21.75 -11.49
C GLN A 63 39.83 -23.28 -11.46
N PHE A 64 38.78 -23.79 -10.82
CA PHE A 64 38.41 -25.20 -10.81
C PHE A 64 38.10 -25.72 -12.23
N ASP A 65 37.33 -24.96 -13.01
CA ASP A 65 37.05 -25.24 -14.42
C ASP A 65 38.36 -25.37 -15.22
N GLN A 66 39.24 -24.37 -15.09
CA GLN A 66 40.56 -24.39 -15.75
C GLN A 66 41.39 -25.62 -15.36
N LYS A 67 41.46 -25.96 -14.07
CA LYS A 67 42.26 -27.08 -13.54
C LYS A 67 41.83 -28.43 -14.14
N TYR A 68 40.53 -28.67 -14.30
CA TYR A 68 40.02 -30.00 -14.70
C TYR A 68 39.61 -30.10 -16.18
N SER A 69 39.66 -28.99 -16.93
CA SER A 69 39.26 -28.94 -18.33
C SER A 69 40.04 -29.92 -19.23
N GLU A 70 41.34 -30.08 -19.00
CA GLU A 70 42.20 -31.01 -19.75
C GLU A 70 41.86 -32.49 -19.47
N HIS A 71 41.15 -32.77 -18.37
CA HIS A 71 40.73 -34.12 -17.96
C HIS A 71 39.26 -34.42 -18.28
N ALA A 72 38.60 -33.60 -19.10
CA ALA A 72 37.16 -33.70 -19.37
C ALA A 72 36.73 -35.08 -19.89
N GLU A 73 37.50 -35.72 -20.79
CA GLU A 73 37.17 -37.06 -21.30
C GLU A 73 37.18 -38.13 -20.21
N LEU A 74 38.15 -38.07 -19.30
CA LEU A 74 38.23 -38.96 -18.15
C LEU A 74 37.04 -38.75 -17.21
N LEU A 75 36.74 -37.48 -16.91
CA LEU A 75 35.64 -37.09 -16.02
C LEU A 75 34.27 -37.44 -16.60
N ASN A 76 34.06 -37.31 -17.91
CA ASN A 76 32.82 -37.73 -18.57
C ASN A 76 32.49 -39.21 -18.34
N LYS A 77 33.50 -40.07 -18.26
CA LYS A 77 33.30 -41.50 -17.95
C LYS A 77 32.96 -41.71 -16.47
N ALA A 78 33.56 -40.92 -15.59
CA ALA A 78 33.41 -41.04 -14.13
C ALA A 78 32.13 -40.39 -13.57
N LEU A 79 31.53 -39.48 -14.33
CA LEU A 79 30.36 -38.68 -13.95
C LEU A 79 29.05 -39.16 -14.61
N TYR A 80 29.10 -40.22 -15.44
CA TYR A 80 27.93 -40.74 -16.15
C TYR A 80 26.73 -40.97 -15.22
N PRO A 81 25.50 -40.58 -15.60
CA PRO A 81 25.07 -40.12 -16.93
C PRO A 81 25.44 -38.69 -17.30
N ASP A 82 25.96 -37.90 -16.36
CA ASP A 82 26.32 -36.50 -16.58
C ASP A 82 27.73 -36.36 -17.16
N THR A 83 27.96 -35.23 -17.83
CA THR A 83 29.26 -34.83 -18.36
C THR A 83 29.93 -33.79 -17.47
N TYR A 84 31.26 -33.70 -17.55
CA TYR A 84 32.05 -32.64 -16.92
C TYR A 84 31.46 -31.24 -17.23
N GLN A 85 31.14 -30.99 -18.50
CA GLN A 85 30.62 -29.69 -18.92
C GLN A 85 29.23 -29.41 -18.33
N GLN A 86 28.36 -30.41 -18.21
CA GLN A 86 27.07 -30.26 -17.53
C GLN A 86 27.25 -29.92 -16.05
N LYS A 87 28.13 -30.63 -15.33
CA LYS A 87 28.43 -30.32 -13.92
C LYS A 87 28.98 -28.91 -13.73
N MET A 88 29.94 -28.50 -14.57
CA MET A 88 30.51 -27.16 -14.49
C MET A 88 29.46 -26.07 -14.80
N GLU A 89 28.60 -26.29 -15.78
CA GLU A 89 27.49 -25.37 -16.08
C GLU A 89 26.45 -25.32 -14.97
N GLU A 90 26.13 -26.44 -14.31
CA GLU A 90 25.26 -26.49 -13.13
C GLU A 90 25.83 -25.67 -11.98
N LEU A 91 27.14 -25.80 -11.71
CA LEU A 91 27.82 -25.07 -10.64
C LEU A 91 27.87 -23.56 -10.92
N LYS A 92 28.19 -23.16 -12.16
CA LYS A 92 28.18 -21.76 -12.61
C LYS A 92 26.79 -21.15 -12.52
N LYS A 93 25.76 -21.86 -12.99
CA LYS A 93 24.35 -21.41 -12.88
C LYS A 93 23.92 -21.27 -11.43
N SER A 94 24.30 -22.22 -10.57
CA SER A 94 24.01 -22.17 -9.14
C SER A 94 24.67 -20.97 -8.46
N ALA A 95 25.92 -20.68 -8.79
CA ALA A 95 26.62 -19.50 -8.28
C ALA A 95 25.95 -18.19 -8.74
N LEU A 96 25.61 -18.07 -10.03
CA LEU A 96 24.91 -16.88 -10.55
C LEU A 96 23.53 -16.69 -9.92
N LYS A 97 22.78 -17.78 -9.73
CA LYS A 97 21.49 -17.77 -9.04
C LYS A 97 21.65 -17.32 -7.59
N GLY A 98 22.59 -17.91 -6.85
CA GLY A 98 22.90 -17.54 -5.46
C GLY A 98 23.33 -16.08 -5.33
N ARG A 99 24.13 -15.58 -6.28
CA ARG A 99 24.55 -14.17 -6.30
C ARG A 99 23.37 -13.24 -6.50
N LYS A 100 22.51 -13.51 -7.49
CA LYS A 100 21.30 -12.71 -7.75
C LYS A 100 20.42 -12.68 -6.50
N GLN A 101 20.17 -13.84 -5.89
CA GLN A 101 19.37 -13.96 -4.68
C GLN A 101 19.95 -13.18 -3.49
N LEU A 102 21.25 -13.29 -3.22
CA LEU A 102 21.88 -12.60 -2.09
C LEU A 102 21.97 -11.08 -2.33
N ALA A 103 22.12 -10.63 -3.58
CA ALA A 103 22.08 -9.22 -3.92
C ALA A 103 20.67 -8.65 -3.68
N THR A 104 19.64 -9.37 -4.14
CA THR A 104 18.25 -9.06 -3.82
C THR A 104 18.03 -8.98 -2.31
N ILE A 105 18.44 -9.98 -1.54
CA ILE A 105 18.28 -9.97 -0.06
C ILE A 105 18.98 -8.77 0.58
N LYS A 106 20.17 -8.39 0.10
CA LYS A 106 20.89 -7.21 0.60
C LYS A 106 20.10 -5.93 0.34
N ASP A 107 19.58 -5.75 -0.88
CA ASP A 107 18.77 -4.59 -1.24
C ASP A 107 17.46 -4.56 -0.45
N LEU A 108 16.85 -5.72 -0.21
CA LEU A 108 15.67 -5.86 0.65
C LEU A 108 15.97 -5.44 2.09
N ASN A 109 17.08 -5.89 2.66
CA ASN A 109 17.49 -5.49 4.01
C ASN A 109 17.75 -3.98 4.12
N ALA A 110 18.38 -3.36 3.11
CA ALA A 110 18.59 -1.92 3.09
C ALA A 110 17.27 -1.13 2.99
N ASN A 111 16.33 -1.60 2.18
CA ASN A 111 14.99 -1.02 2.09
C ASN A 111 14.22 -1.17 3.40
N LEU A 112 14.30 -2.34 4.06
CA LEU A 112 13.68 -2.58 5.37
C LEU A 112 14.24 -1.63 6.43
N GLN A 113 15.56 -1.44 6.50
CA GLN A 113 16.18 -0.47 7.41
C GLN A 113 15.71 0.97 7.13
N ASN A 114 15.54 1.34 5.85
CA ASN A 114 15.00 2.65 5.49
C ASN A 114 13.54 2.81 5.96
N LEU A 115 12.72 1.78 5.76
CA LEU A 115 11.32 1.76 6.20
C LEU A 115 11.22 1.83 7.72
N GLN A 116 12.09 1.13 8.46
CA GLN A 116 12.17 1.24 9.92
C GLN A 116 12.48 2.68 10.36
N GLY A 117 13.48 3.33 9.74
CA GLY A 117 13.80 4.73 10.04
C GLY A 117 12.64 5.68 9.75
N LYS A 118 11.88 5.43 8.68
CA LYS A 118 10.66 6.18 8.36
C LYS A 118 9.55 5.89 9.36
N LEU A 119 9.33 4.63 9.73
CA LEU A 119 8.31 4.19 10.69
C LEU A 119 8.50 4.88 12.04
N ALA A 120 9.71 4.83 12.61
CA ALA A 120 10.02 5.49 13.88
C ALA A 120 9.81 7.02 13.79
N SER A 121 10.13 7.62 12.64
CA SER A 121 9.87 9.05 12.41
C SER A 121 8.36 9.35 12.35
N TYR A 122 7.58 8.52 11.65
CA TYR A 122 6.14 8.67 11.56
C TYR A 122 5.47 8.47 12.92
N GLU A 123 5.85 7.44 13.67
CA GLU A 123 5.34 7.18 15.02
C GLU A 123 5.56 8.37 15.95
N LYS A 124 6.79 8.92 15.95
CA LYS A 124 7.12 10.11 16.74
C LYS A 124 6.25 11.31 16.36
N ASN A 125 6.08 11.56 15.07
CA ASN A 125 5.30 12.70 14.57
C ASN A 125 3.80 12.53 14.86
N ILE A 126 3.27 11.32 14.69
CA ILE A 126 1.87 10.99 15.00
C ILE A 126 1.63 11.14 16.50
N THR A 127 2.52 10.61 17.34
CA THR A 127 2.45 10.76 18.80
C THR A 127 2.44 12.23 19.24
N ASP A 128 3.28 13.08 18.64
CA ASP A 128 3.29 14.52 18.92
C ASP A 128 1.98 15.19 18.48
N LEU A 129 1.50 14.90 17.27
CA LEU A 129 0.24 15.43 16.77
C LEU A 129 -0.95 14.98 17.62
N ASN A 130 -0.94 13.75 18.11
CA ASN A 130 -1.98 13.23 19.00
C ASN A 130 -1.97 13.96 20.33
N ARG A 131 -0.82 14.15 20.97
CA ARG A 131 -0.73 14.94 22.21
C ARG A 131 -1.26 16.36 22.05
N ARG A 132 -0.94 17.00 20.92
CA ARG A 132 -1.49 18.34 20.59
C ARG A 132 -3.00 18.28 20.40
N THR A 133 -3.49 17.25 19.71
CA THR A 133 -4.91 17.02 19.46
C THR A 133 -5.68 16.80 20.76
N ASP A 134 -5.15 16.01 21.69
CA ASP A 134 -5.74 15.73 23.01
C ASP A 134 -5.81 16.98 23.91
N SER A 135 -4.74 17.80 23.86
CA SER A 135 -4.71 19.08 24.55
C SER A 135 -5.78 20.02 24.01
N LEU A 136 -5.90 20.12 22.68
CA LEU A 136 -6.93 20.94 22.02
C LEU A 136 -8.34 20.42 22.32
N LYS A 137 -8.55 19.09 22.30
CA LYS A 137 -9.80 18.42 22.70
C LYS A 137 -10.19 18.79 24.13
N THR A 138 -9.23 18.77 25.06
CA THR A 138 -9.47 19.16 26.46
C THR A 138 -9.87 20.63 26.59
N VAL A 139 -9.25 21.52 25.80
CA VAL A 139 -9.59 22.95 25.80
C VAL A 139 -10.97 23.19 25.18
N LEU A 140 -11.30 22.52 24.07
CA LEU A 140 -12.61 22.58 23.42
C LEU A 140 -13.72 22.17 24.41
N ASN A 141 -13.54 21.05 25.10
CA ASN A 141 -14.53 20.53 26.05
C ASN A 141 -14.72 21.43 27.29
N LYS A 142 -13.76 22.32 27.60
CA LYS A 142 -13.81 23.23 28.76
C LYS A 142 -14.20 24.67 28.39
N SER A 143 -14.20 25.03 27.10
CA SER A 143 -14.40 26.42 26.66
C SER A 143 -15.88 26.70 26.39
N SER A 144 -16.57 27.29 27.36
CA SER A 144 -18.01 27.60 27.27
C SER A 144 -18.34 29.08 27.04
N ALA A 145 -17.35 29.98 26.89
CA ALA A 145 -17.60 31.42 27.02
C ALA A 145 -16.95 32.37 25.98
N ASN A 146 -16.13 31.89 25.05
CA ASN A 146 -15.46 32.79 24.09
C ASN A 146 -15.41 32.20 22.67
N GLU A 147 -16.36 32.60 21.82
CA GLU A 147 -16.46 32.15 20.42
C GLU A 147 -15.16 32.33 19.62
N ARG A 148 -14.44 33.44 19.81
CA ARG A 148 -13.19 33.70 19.07
C ARG A 148 -12.05 32.79 19.50
N GLN A 149 -12.04 32.35 20.76
CA GLN A 149 -11.08 31.38 21.26
C GLN A 149 -11.48 29.98 20.80
N LEU A 150 -12.77 29.64 20.91
CA LEU A 150 -13.33 28.37 20.46
C LEU A 150 -13.05 28.13 18.97
N SER A 151 -13.34 29.11 18.11
CA SER A 151 -13.08 29.05 16.67
C SER A 151 -11.60 28.84 16.35
N ARG A 152 -10.69 29.56 17.04
CA ARG A 152 -9.24 29.39 16.87
C ARG A 152 -8.76 28.01 17.31
N THR A 153 -9.22 27.52 18.45
CA THR A 153 -8.88 26.19 18.97
C THR A 153 -9.42 25.10 18.04
N LEU A 154 -10.65 25.24 17.54
CA LEU A 154 -11.23 24.32 16.56
C LEU A 154 -10.43 24.28 15.26
N GLN A 155 -10.01 25.44 14.75
CA GLN A 155 -9.20 25.49 13.54
C GLN A 155 -7.82 24.85 13.74
N GLN A 156 -7.18 25.07 14.89
CA GLN A 156 -5.92 24.40 15.23
C GLN A 156 -6.09 22.89 15.35
N TYR A 157 -7.20 22.45 15.93
CA TYR A 157 -7.55 21.05 16.05
C TYR A 157 -7.68 20.40 14.66
N LYS A 158 -8.50 20.98 13.77
CA LYS A 158 -8.67 20.49 12.39
C LYS A 158 -7.36 20.46 11.61
N ASN A 159 -6.53 21.51 11.74
CA ASN A 159 -5.22 21.56 11.08
C ASN A 159 -4.26 20.46 11.56
N ASN A 160 -4.31 20.09 12.84
CA ASN A 160 -3.48 19.00 13.37
C ASN A 160 -3.98 17.63 12.91
N LEU A 161 -5.30 17.43 12.85
CA LEU A 161 -5.89 16.22 12.26
C LEU A 161 -5.46 16.05 10.81
N GLU A 162 -5.58 17.10 9.99
CA GLU A 162 -5.20 17.05 8.58
C GLU A 162 -3.70 16.72 8.39
N LYS A 163 -2.82 17.29 9.22
CA LYS A 163 -1.38 16.96 9.19
C LYS A 163 -1.12 15.50 9.52
N ARG A 164 -1.84 14.94 10.50
CA ARG A 164 -1.72 13.53 10.86
C ARG A 164 -2.18 12.64 9.71
N ASP A 165 -3.33 12.95 9.12
CA ASP A 165 -3.90 12.20 8.00
C ASP A 165 -2.91 12.18 6.82
N LYS A 166 -2.30 13.32 6.47
CA LYS A 166 -1.24 13.39 5.44
C LYS A 166 -0.01 12.53 5.75
N LEU A 167 0.42 12.48 7.01
CA LEU A 167 1.54 11.64 7.44
C LEU A 167 1.20 10.16 7.32
N LEU A 168 -0.01 9.76 7.70
CA LEU A 168 -0.50 8.38 7.56
C LEU A 168 -0.57 7.95 6.09
N LEU A 169 -1.09 8.81 5.22
CA LEU A 169 -1.10 8.57 3.77
C LEU A 169 0.31 8.36 3.22
N SER A 170 1.25 9.23 3.60
CA SER A 170 2.66 9.13 3.18
C SER A 170 3.34 7.83 3.67
N PHE A 171 2.96 7.37 4.86
CA PHE A 171 3.42 6.11 5.43
C PHE A 171 2.85 4.92 4.64
N ILE A 172 1.55 4.89 4.40
CA ILE A 172 0.86 3.87 3.60
C ILE A 172 1.49 3.75 2.19
N ASP A 173 1.73 4.89 1.53
CA ASP A 173 2.36 4.92 0.21
C ASP A 173 3.78 4.33 0.24
N SER A 174 4.55 4.63 1.28
CA SER A 174 5.91 4.11 1.46
C SER A 174 5.90 2.58 1.66
N MET A 175 4.97 2.07 2.46
CA MET A 175 4.81 0.62 2.69
C MET A 175 4.38 -0.11 1.43
N THR A 176 3.40 0.43 0.71
CA THR A 176 2.91 -0.13 -0.56
C THR A 176 4.00 -0.15 -1.63
N ALA A 177 4.80 0.92 -1.73
CA ALA A 177 5.92 1.00 -2.67
C ALA A 177 7.03 -0.01 -2.34
N ALA A 178 7.30 -0.24 -1.05
CA ALA A 178 8.26 -1.25 -0.62
C ALA A 178 7.82 -2.66 -1.02
N GLN A 179 6.54 -2.97 -0.86
CA GLN A 179 5.99 -4.27 -1.24
C GLN A 179 6.07 -4.55 -2.74
N LYS A 180 5.72 -3.55 -3.57
CA LYS A 180 5.83 -3.70 -5.03
C LYS A 180 7.26 -4.04 -5.45
N ARG A 181 8.27 -3.48 -4.77
CA ARG A 181 9.68 -3.79 -5.01
C ARG A 181 10.06 -5.20 -4.53
N LEU A 182 9.54 -5.63 -3.38
CA LEU A 182 9.70 -7.00 -2.87
C LEU A 182 9.16 -8.04 -3.85
N ASN A 183 7.91 -7.87 -4.27
CA ASN A 183 7.25 -8.81 -5.19
C ASN A 183 7.93 -8.85 -6.57
N ALA A 184 8.38 -7.70 -7.09
CA ALA A 184 9.14 -7.66 -8.34
C ALA A 184 10.48 -8.40 -8.23
N ALA A 185 11.18 -8.24 -7.10
CA ALA A 185 12.47 -8.90 -6.89
C ALA A 185 12.34 -10.41 -6.65
N VAL A 186 11.25 -10.84 -6.02
CA VAL A 186 10.91 -12.25 -5.78
C VAL A 186 10.43 -12.95 -7.06
N ALA A 187 9.61 -12.29 -7.88
CA ALA A 187 9.19 -12.81 -9.19
C ALA A 187 10.41 -13.12 -10.09
N ASP A 188 11.49 -12.37 -9.91
CA ASP A 188 12.75 -12.50 -10.63
C ASP A 188 13.69 -13.59 -10.09
N SER A 189 13.36 -14.20 -8.95
CA SER A 189 14.14 -15.26 -8.28
C SER A 189 13.21 -16.37 -7.79
N ILE A 190 13.02 -17.41 -8.61
CA ILE A 190 12.20 -18.60 -8.29
C ILE A 190 12.47 -19.08 -6.85
N MET A 191 11.43 -18.97 -6.01
CA MET A 191 11.40 -19.33 -4.60
C MET A 191 11.35 -20.84 -4.44
N GLU A 192 12.50 -21.44 -4.17
CA GLU A 192 12.57 -22.69 -3.40
C GLU A 192 13.74 -22.58 -2.43
N SER A 193 13.51 -21.93 -1.29
CA SER A 193 14.24 -22.26 -0.07
C SER A 193 13.40 -21.88 1.14
N PRO A 194 12.99 -22.87 1.97
CA PRO A 194 12.37 -22.62 3.28
C PRO A 194 13.36 -22.06 4.31
N ALA A 195 14.65 -21.94 3.96
CA ALA A 195 15.71 -21.51 4.84
C ALA A 195 16.17 -20.09 4.51
N LYS A 196 15.40 -19.09 4.96
CA LYS A 196 15.88 -17.80 5.48
C LYS A 196 14.71 -16.95 5.99
N LYS A 197 13.87 -17.57 6.86
CA LYS A 197 13.11 -16.86 7.90
C LYS A 197 14.08 -16.32 8.96
N LYS A 198 15.07 -15.51 8.58
CA LYS A 198 15.77 -14.69 9.56
C LYS A 198 14.81 -13.56 9.92
N ARG A 199 14.04 -13.86 10.95
CA ARG A 199 13.14 -12.96 11.67
C ARG A 199 13.84 -11.62 11.87
N ILE A 200 13.12 -10.57 11.50
CA ILE A 200 13.60 -9.21 11.57
C ILE A 200 13.44 -8.85 13.04
N ASN A 201 14.55 -8.65 13.74
CA ASN A 201 14.53 -8.08 15.07
C ASN A 201 14.19 -6.58 14.92
N THR A 202 12.90 -6.29 14.75
CA THR A 202 12.33 -4.95 14.62
C THR A 202 12.32 -4.32 16.00
N GLY A 203 13.41 -3.66 16.37
CA GLY A 203 13.39 -2.68 17.46
C GLY A 203 12.41 -1.57 17.08
N GLU A 204 11.22 -1.61 17.70
CA GLU A 204 9.97 -0.84 17.45
C GLU A 204 9.02 -1.47 16.41
N ASN A 205 7.81 -1.81 16.89
CA ASN A 205 6.95 -2.86 16.35
C ASN A 205 5.88 -2.30 15.39
N ALA A 206 6.06 -2.46 14.08
CA ALA A 206 5.12 -1.97 13.05
C ALA A 206 3.67 -2.41 13.28
N LEU A 207 3.47 -3.64 13.76
CA LEU A 207 2.16 -4.17 14.09
C LEU A 207 1.50 -3.45 15.29
N GLU A 208 2.28 -3.09 16.32
CA GLU A 208 1.79 -2.28 17.44
C GLU A 208 1.44 -0.86 16.99
N MET A 209 2.23 -0.28 16.10
CA MET A 209 1.91 1.03 15.52
C MET A 209 0.58 0.97 14.74
N MET A 210 0.35 -0.08 13.95
CA MET A 210 -0.92 -0.26 13.22
C MET A 210 -2.12 -0.43 14.17
N ALA A 211 -1.95 -1.22 15.23
CA ALA A 211 -2.96 -1.36 16.27
C ALA A 211 -3.24 -0.02 16.96
N ASN A 212 -2.21 0.74 17.31
CA ASN A 212 -2.35 2.04 17.96
C ASN A 212 -2.98 3.10 17.04
N VAL A 213 -2.60 3.13 15.76
CA VAL A 213 -3.17 4.07 14.77
C VAL A 213 -4.66 3.83 14.59
N SER A 214 -5.06 2.56 14.48
CA SER A 214 -6.47 2.18 14.31
C SER A 214 -7.30 2.47 15.57
N ASP A 215 -6.76 2.21 16.77
CA ASP A 215 -7.39 2.62 18.04
C ASP A 215 -7.61 4.14 18.13
N GLN A 216 -6.59 4.92 17.78
CA GLN A 216 -6.64 6.38 17.91
C GLN A 216 -7.64 6.99 16.93
N HIS A 217 -7.73 6.47 15.70
CA HIS A 217 -8.74 6.92 14.75
C HIS A 217 -10.15 6.67 15.25
N LEU A 218 -10.39 5.50 15.83
CA LEU A 218 -11.66 5.17 16.47
C LEU A 218 -11.98 6.14 17.63
N ASP A 219 -11.01 6.45 18.50
CA ASP A 219 -11.23 7.42 19.59
C ASP A 219 -11.65 8.79 19.04
N ILE A 220 -10.99 9.28 17.99
CA ILE A 220 -11.30 10.58 17.40
C ILE A 220 -12.72 10.59 16.83
N LEU A 221 -13.10 9.57 16.07
CA LEU A 221 -14.44 9.48 15.48
C LEU A 221 -15.53 9.38 16.54
N GLN A 222 -15.28 8.62 17.61
CA GLN A 222 -16.28 8.41 18.67
C GLN A 222 -16.41 9.61 19.60
N THR A 223 -15.30 10.25 19.95
CA THR A 223 -15.31 11.26 21.00
C THR A 223 -15.43 12.69 20.49
N GLN A 224 -15.18 12.94 19.20
CA GLN A 224 -15.11 14.29 18.64
C GLN A 224 -16.05 14.53 17.46
N ALA A 225 -16.99 13.61 17.23
CA ALA A 225 -17.96 13.70 16.13
C ALA A 225 -18.65 15.08 16.01
N ALA A 226 -18.99 15.70 17.15
CA ALA A 226 -19.66 17.00 17.20
C ALA A 226 -18.82 18.18 16.67
N ASN A 227 -17.49 18.03 16.56
CA ASN A 227 -16.55 19.07 16.13
C ASN A 227 -16.11 18.92 14.66
N LEU A 228 -16.54 17.84 14.00
CA LEU A 228 -16.14 17.48 12.65
C LEU A 228 -17.21 17.85 11.63
N GLU A 229 -16.77 18.33 10.47
CA GLU A 229 -17.64 18.63 9.34
C GLU A 229 -17.51 17.56 8.25
N VAL A 230 -18.41 17.58 7.26
CA VAL A 230 -18.38 16.69 6.09
C VAL A 230 -16.99 16.58 5.47
N ASN A 231 -16.28 17.70 5.32
CA ASN A 231 -14.91 17.74 4.81
C ASN A 231 -13.94 16.87 5.62
N ASP A 232 -14.07 16.89 6.95
CA ASP A 232 -13.21 16.14 7.85
C ASP A 232 -13.48 14.64 7.72
N TYR A 233 -14.76 14.25 7.65
CA TYR A 233 -15.15 12.86 7.44
C TYR A 233 -14.71 12.32 6.08
N MET A 234 -14.82 13.11 5.01
CA MET A 234 -14.35 12.71 3.67
C MET A 234 -12.83 12.47 3.66
N ARG A 235 -12.05 13.35 4.29
CA ARG A 235 -10.60 13.13 4.44
C ARG A 235 -10.30 11.85 5.23
N MET A 236 -11.01 11.62 6.33
CA MET A 236 -10.85 10.41 7.15
C MET A 236 -11.25 9.14 6.40
N ALA A 237 -12.23 9.20 5.50
CA ALA A 237 -12.62 8.08 4.63
C ALA A 237 -11.53 7.69 3.65
N GLU A 238 -10.80 8.66 3.10
CA GLU A 238 -9.65 8.36 2.25
C GLU A 238 -8.54 7.65 3.04
N VAL A 239 -8.27 8.09 4.28
CA VAL A 239 -7.27 7.46 5.15
C VAL A 239 -7.68 6.04 5.51
N GLN A 240 -8.93 5.83 5.92
CA GLN A 240 -9.47 4.51 6.27
C GLN A 240 -9.32 3.55 5.08
N TYR A 241 -9.81 3.96 3.90
CA TYR A 241 -9.76 3.14 2.70
C TYR A 241 -8.33 2.73 2.36
N LYS A 242 -7.39 3.68 2.35
CA LYS A 242 -5.98 3.38 2.05
C LYS A 242 -5.32 2.52 3.13
N PHE A 243 -5.70 2.71 4.39
CA PHE A 243 -5.21 1.90 5.49
C PHE A 243 -5.68 0.44 5.36
N GLU A 244 -6.96 0.22 5.06
CA GLU A 244 -7.52 -1.11 4.78
C GLU A 244 -6.88 -1.77 3.56
N GLN A 245 -6.68 -1.03 2.46
CA GLN A 245 -5.99 -1.54 1.28
C GLN A 245 -4.54 -1.96 1.59
N MET A 246 -3.83 -1.17 2.39
CA MET A 246 -2.48 -1.54 2.84
C MET A 246 -2.52 -2.77 3.73
N TRP A 247 -3.43 -2.81 4.70
CA TRP A 247 -3.53 -3.90 5.66
C TRP A 247 -3.92 -5.23 4.99
N SER A 248 -4.91 -5.23 4.09
CA SER A 248 -5.27 -6.41 3.30
C SER A 248 -4.13 -6.93 2.42
N GLN A 249 -3.19 -6.07 2.02
CA GLN A 249 -2.04 -6.46 1.18
C GLN A 249 -0.82 -6.90 1.98
N LEU A 250 -0.63 -6.36 3.19
CA LEU A 250 0.61 -6.50 3.97
C LEU A 250 0.43 -7.13 5.35
N GLY A 251 -0.80 -7.19 5.87
CA GLY A 251 -1.12 -7.56 7.25
C GLY A 251 -0.56 -8.92 7.65
N ASP A 252 -0.77 -9.94 6.81
CA ASP A 252 -0.22 -11.29 7.03
C ASP A 252 1.32 -11.28 7.09
N GLN A 253 1.96 -10.56 6.17
CA GLN A 253 3.42 -10.51 6.10
C GLN A 253 4.02 -9.73 7.28
N ILE A 254 3.35 -8.67 7.72
CA ILE A 254 3.74 -7.88 8.89
C ILE A 254 3.60 -8.72 10.16
N THR A 255 2.54 -9.52 10.25
CA THR A 255 2.31 -10.46 11.35
C THR A 255 3.36 -11.57 11.36
N ASP A 256 3.69 -12.15 10.20
CA ASP A 256 4.68 -13.22 10.06
C ASP A 256 6.11 -12.84 10.45
N VAL A 257 6.47 -11.57 10.29
CA VAL A 257 7.81 -11.06 10.62
C VAL A 257 7.90 -10.46 12.03
N TYR A 258 6.76 -10.29 12.70
CA TYR A 258 6.68 -9.78 14.08
C TYR A 258 7.22 -10.82 15.07
N GLU A 259 8.10 -10.40 15.99
CA GLU A 259 8.76 -11.30 16.93
C GLU A 259 8.04 -11.45 18.29
N GLY A 260 7.02 -10.64 18.57
CA GLY A 260 6.28 -10.70 19.83
C GLY A 260 5.24 -11.81 19.90
N GLU A 261 4.99 -12.35 21.10
CA GLU A 261 4.06 -13.48 21.32
C GLU A 261 2.58 -13.13 21.08
N ASN A 262 2.25 -11.84 21.00
CA ASN A 262 0.92 -11.30 20.80
C ASN A 262 0.62 -10.90 19.33
N ALA A 263 1.39 -11.41 18.36
CA ALA A 263 1.25 -11.07 16.95
C ALA A 263 -0.20 -11.23 16.45
N ASP A 264 -0.76 -12.44 16.61
CA ASP A 264 -2.10 -12.76 16.15
C ASP A 264 -3.17 -11.91 16.85
N GLN A 265 -2.96 -11.60 18.14
CA GLN A 265 -3.87 -10.75 18.90
C GLN A 265 -3.88 -9.31 18.38
N LEU A 266 -2.71 -8.76 18.06
CA LEU A 266 -2.60 -7.42 17.50
C LEU A 266 -3.14 -7.36 16.07
N ALA A 267 -2.88 -8.38 15.25
CA ALA A 267 -3.40 -8.47 13.90
C ALA A 267 -4.93 -8.50 13.89
N ASN A 268 -5.53 -9.40 14.69
CA ASN A 268 -6.98 -9.47 14.86
C ASN A 268 -7.56 -8.14 15.38
N LYS A 269 -6.86 -7.47 16.29
CA LYS A 269 -7.27 -6.14 16.77
C LYS A 269 -7.29 -5.10 15.65
N VAL A 270 -6.30 -5.12 14.75
CA VAL A 270 -6.29 -4.23 13.57
C VAL A 270 -7.47 -4.54 12.66
N ASP A 271 -7.76 -5.81 12.38
CA ASP A 271 -8.92 -6.22 11.58
C ASP A 271 -10.24 -5.72 12.17
N GLU A 272 -10.45 -5.97 13.47
CA GLU A 272 -11.63 -5.51 14.21
C GLU A 272 -11.74 -3.98 14.18
N ASN A 273 -10.62 -3.29 14.37
CA ASN A 273 -10.60 -1.84 14.36
C ASN A 273 -10.88 -1.26 12.97
N ILE A 274 -10.42 -1.89 11.89
CA ILE A 274 -10.73 -1.46 10.51
C ILE A 274 -12.22 -1.53 10.24
N GLN A 275 -12.86 -2.65 10.60
CA GLN A 275 -14.31 -2.82 10.42
C GLN A 275 -15.09 -1.78 11.24
N ARG A 276 -14.75 -1.65 12.53
CA ARG A 276 -15.41 -0.69 13.40
C ARG A 276 -15.17 0.76 12.97
N TRP A 277 -14.00 1.05 12.40
CA TRP A 277 -13.67 2.38 11.89
C TRP A 277 -14.60 2.71 10.74
N ASP A 278 -14.74 1.84 9.74
CA ASP A 278 -15.66 2.05 8.63
C ASP A 278 -17.10 2.31 9.11
N GLU A 279 -17.63 1.47 10.00
CA GLU A 279 -18.99 1.60 10.53
C GLU A 279 -19.23 2.95 11.21
N VAL A 280 -18.34 3.34 12.14
CA VAL A 280 -18.48 4.60 12.89
C VAL A 280 -18.31 5.78 11.94
N LEU A 281 -17.36 5.71 11.01
CA LEU A 281 -17.09 6.77 10.06
C LEU A 281 -18.31 7.03 9.16
N GLN A 282 -18.89 5.97 8.58
CA GLN A 282 -20.06 6.10 7.72
C GLN A 282 -21.26 6.68 8.49
N ALA A 283 -21.54 6.18 9.69
CA ALA A 283 -22.64 6.68 10.51
C ALA A 283 -22.49 8.19 10.80
N GLN A 284 -21.30 8.63 11.22
CA GLN A 284 -21.04 10.03 11.53
C GLN A 284 -21.04 10.93 10.29
N MET A 285 -20.52 10.42 9.18
CA MET A 285 -20.52 11.13 7.90
C MET A 285 -21.94 11.35 7.37
N PHE A 286 -22.81 10.33 7.38
CA PHE A 286 -24.19 10.48 6.93
C PHE A 286 -24.97 11.43 7.84
N SER A 287 -24.77 11.35 9.15
CA SER A 287 -25.31 12.33 10.10
C SER A 287 -24.86 13.78 9.78
N SER A 288 -23.58 13.95 9.47
CA SER A 288 -23.01 15.25 9.08
C SER A 288 -23.59 15.75 7.75
N LEU A 289 -23.79 14.86 6.76
CA LEU A 289 -24.41 15.20 5.47
C LEU A 289 -25.89 15.59 5.63
N ASN A 290 -26.67 14.87 6.44
CA ASN A 290 -28.05 15.25 6.76
C ASN A 290 -28.08 16.65 7.39
N SER A 291 -27.20 16.91 8.36
CA SER A 291 -27.08 18.22 9.01
C SER A 291 -26.69 19.32 8.02
N TYR A 292 -25.77 19.03 7.11
CA TYR A 292 -25.36 19.95 6.04
C TYR A 292 -26.52 20.30 5.12
N PHE A 293 -27.31 19.30 4.69
CA PHE A 293 -28.46 19.54 3.84
C PHE A 293 -29.54 20.38 4.52
N GLN A 294 -29.84 20.10 5.78
CA GLN A 294 -30.77 20.90 6.58
C GLN A 294 -30.30 22.37 6.70
N GLN A 295 -29.00 22.60 6.95
CA GLN A 295 -28.43 23.95 7.03
C GLN A 295 -28.43 24.69 5.68
N LYS A 296 -28.41 23.96 4.56
CA LYS A 296 -28.44 24.51 3.20
C LYS A 296 -29.84 24.58 2.61
N ASP A 297 -30.86 24.27 3.39
CA ASP A 297 -32.26 24.21 2.95
C ASP A 297 -32.47 23.26 1.75
N ILE A 298 -31.68 22.18 1.72
CA ILE A 298 -31.79 21.11 0.73
C ILE A 298 -32.63 20.01 1.38
N ALA A 299 -33.93 20.02 1.12
CA ALA A 299 -34.90 19.11 1.74
C ALA A 299 -34.88 17.68 1.14
N VAL A 300 -33.76 16.97 1.28
CA VAL A 300 -33.67 15.54 0.98
C VAL A 300 -34.29 14.71 2.12
N SER A 301 -34.73 13.49 1.83
CA SER A 301 -35.10 12.53 2.89
C SER A 301 -33.86 12.09 3.66
N ASP A 302 -33.99 11.88 4.98
CA ASP A 302 -32.88 11.41 5.82
C ASP A 302 -32.34 10.05 5.32
N PHE A 303 -31.04 9.84 5.53
CA PHE A 303 -30.35 8.62 5.16
C PHE A 303 -29.26 8.26 6.18
N GLU A 304 -28.99 6.96 6.31
CA GLU A 304 -27.97 6.40 7.21
C GLU A 304 -27.06 5.39 6.50
N THR A 305 -27.26 5.16 5.20
CA THR A 305 -26.54 4.15 4.41
C THR A 305 -26.21 4.69 3.02
N PRO A 306 -25.23 4.12 2.31
CA PRO A 306 -24.91 4.50 0.93
C PRO A 306 -26.13 4.41 0.00
N THR A 307 -26.90 3.31 0.08
CA THR A 307 -28.12 3.14 -0.72
C THR A 307 -29.21 4.15 -0.34
N GLY A 308 -29.35 4.47 0.96
CA GLY A 308 -30.26 5.50 1.43
C GLY A 308 -29.89 6.87 0.85
N PHE A 309 -28.60 7.23 0.92
CA PHE A 309 -28.07 8.49 0.40
C PHE A 309 -28.35 8.66 -1.09
N TYR A 310 -28.03 7.65 -1.91
CA TYR A 310 -28.35 7.66 -3.34
C TYR A 310 -29.85 7.85 -3.60
N LYS A 311 -30.71 7.10 -2.90
CA LYS A 311 -32.17 7.22 -3.06
C LYS A 311 -32.68 8.60 -2.68
N SER A 312 -32.17 9.18 -1.60
CA SER A 312 -32.54 10.52 -1.14
C SER A 312 -32.17 11.59 -2.16
N LEU A 313 -30.94 11.57 -2.69
CA LEU A 313 -30.50 12.48 -3.75
C LEU A 313 -31.35 12.33 -5.03
N SER A 314 -31.54 11.09 -5.47
CA SER A 314 -32.30 10.77 -6.68
C SER A 314 -33.76 11.21 -6.56
N GLY A 315 -34.39 10.93 -5.41
CA GLY A 315 -35.76 11.35 -5.10
C GLY A 315 -35.92 12.86 -5.08
N TYR A 316 -35.02 13.57 -4.39
CA TYR A 316 -35.00 15.03 -4.36
C TYR A 316 -34.92 15.64 -5.77
N LEU A 317 -33.96 15.17 -6.58
CA LEU A 317 -33.80 15.65 -7.96
C LEU A 317 -35.00 15.35 -8.84
N ASN A 318 -35.56 14.13 -8.76
CA ASN A 318 -36.73 13.76 -9.55
C ASN A 318 -37.92 14.68 -9.26
N ASN A 319 -38.16 14.97 -7.97
CA ASN A 319 -39.25 15.83 -7.55
C ASN A 319 -39.06 17.26 -8.06
N HIS A 320 -37.89 17.85 -7.82
CA HIS A 320 -37.65 19.25 -8.20
C HIS A 320 -37.58 19.45 -9.72
N ILE A 321 -36.99 18.52 -10.47
CA ILE A 321 -37.03 18.56 -11.94
C ILE A 321 -38.48 18.53 -12.45
N ALA A 322 -39.33 17.67 -11.87
CA ALA A 322 -40.72 17.57 -12.27
C ALA A 322 -41.52 18.85 -11.92
N GLN A 323 -41.22 19.49 -10.78
CA GLN A 323 -41.83 20.76 -10.39
C GLN A 323 -41.37 21.91 -11.31
N THR A 324 -40.07 22.04 -11.56
CA THR A 324 -39.52 23.07 -12.46
C THR A 324 -40.09 22.96 -13.86
N LYS A 325 -40.32 21.75 -14.39
CA LYS A 325 -40.99 21.56 -15.70
C LYS A 325 -42.43 22.07 -15.74
N LYS A 326 -43.14 22.02 -14.61
CA LYS A 326 -44.56 22.42 -14.53
C LYS A 326 -44.71 23.92 -14.31
N ASP A 327 -43.94 24.47 -13.38
CA ASP A 327 -44.02 25.88 -13.00
C ASP A 327 -42.63 26.39 -12.56
N PRO A 328 -41.83 26.95 -13.48
CA PRO A 328 -40.51 27.47 -13.14
C PRO A 328 -40.60 28.73 -12.25
N SER A 329 -40.19 28.64 -10.99
CA SER A 329 -40.17 29.75 -10.03
C SER A 329 -38.75 30.16 -9.63
N GLU A 330 -38.61 31.36 -9.04
CA GLU A 330 -37.33 31.82 -8.49
C GLU A 330 -36.88 30.93 -7.31
N GLU A 331 -37.82 30.46 -6.49
CA GLU A 331 -37.56 29.54 -5.38
C GLU A 331 -36.92 28.22 -5.85
N LEU A 332 -37.50 27.60 -6.88
CA LEU A 332 -36.96 26.37 -7.48
C LEU A 332 -35.57 26.59 -8.10
N TYR A 333 -35.31 27.80 -8.63
CA TYR A 333 -34.00 28.17 -9.13
C TYR A 333 -32.96 28.31 -8.01
N GLN A 334 -33.32 28.92 -6.88
CA GLN A 334 -32.43 29.01 -5.71
C GLN A 334 -32.13 27.63 -5.11
N GLN A 335 -33.12 26.74 -5.05
CA GLN A 335 -32.92 25.34 -4.64
C GLN A 335 -31.99 24.59 -5.61
N TYR A 336 -32.15 24.79 -6.92
CA TYR A 336 -31.21 24.28 -7.92
C TYR A 336 -29.78 24.79 -7.63
N LYS A 337 -29.58 26.09 -7.42
CA LYS A 337 -28.27 26.68 -7.14
C LYS A 337 -27.63 26.12 -5.87
N ALA A 338 -28.41 25.94 -4.81
CA ALA A 338 -27.94 25.33 -3.56
C ALA A 338 -27.47 23.89 -3.78
N PHE A 339 -28.28 23.08 -4.48
CA PHE A 339 -27.93 21.69 -4.80
C PHE A 339 -26.73 21.60 -5.75
N GLU A 340 -26.67 22.43 -6.79
CA GLU A 340 -25.58 22.50 -7.75
C GLU A 340 -24.24 22.80 -7.05
N GLN A 341 -24.21 23.76 -6.13
CA GLN A 341 -23.02 24.07 -5.34
C GLN A 341 -22.54 22.87 -4.51
N PHE A 342 -23.46 22.17 -3.85
CA PHE A 342 -23.13 20.93 -3.15
C PHE A 342 -22.56 19.87 -4.10
N TRP A 343 -23.23 19.65 -5.23
CA TRP A 343 -22.86 18.61 -6.18
C TRP A 343 -21.51 18.89 -6.86
N ASP A 344 -21.24 20.15 -7.20
CA ASP A 344 -19.96 20.57 -7.75
C ASP A 344 -18.82 20.38 -6.74
N LYS A 345 -19.05 20.72 -5.47
CA LYS A 345 -18.08 20.45 -4.41
C LYS A 345 -17.79 18.96 -4.27
N LEU A 346 -18.84 18.14 -4.22
CA LEU A 346 -18.71 16.68 -4.13
C LEU A 346 -17.89 16.11 -5.30
N LYS A 347 -18.16 16.55 -6.54
CA LYS A 347 -17.42 16.11 -7.73
C LYS A 347 -15.96 16.53 -7.70
N LEU A 348 -15.69 17.80 -7.40
CA LEU A 348 -14.35 18.39 -7.50
C LEU A 348 -13.44 17.94 -6.36
N GLU A 349 -13.98 17.85 -5.14
CA GLU A 349 -13.17 17.63 -3.95
C GLU A 349 -13.22 16.19 -3.45
N TRP A 350 -14.32 15.45 -3.68
CA TRP A 350 -14.56 14.19 -2.97
C TRP A 350 -14.87 12.99 -3.88
N SER A 351 -14.90 13.15 -5.20
CA SER A 351 -15.35 12.09 -6.12
C SER A 351 -14.56 10.79 -5.97
N ASP A 352 -13.23 10.88 -5.91
CA ASP A 352 -12.35 9.72 -5.71
C ASP A 352 -12.64 9.02 -4.39
N THR A 353 -12.77 9.79 -3.30
CA THR A 353 -13.10 9.26 -1.97
C THR A 353 -14.47 8.60 -1.95
N ILE A 354 -15.51 9.27 -2.49
CA ILE A 354 -16.90 8.79 -2.51
C ILE A 354 -17.01 7.43 -3.18
N VAL A 355 -16.28 7.24 -4.29
CA VAL A 355 -16.29 5.97 -5.02
C VAL A 355 -15.45 4.92 -4.30
N ALA A 356 -14.27 5.29 -3.80
CA ALA A 356 -13.37 4.37 -3.11
C ALA A 356 -13.98 3.81 -1.82
N SER A 357 -14.69 4.64 -1.04
CA SER A 357 -15.36 4.23 0.21
C SER A 357 -16.77 3.68 -0.01
N GLY A 358 -17.20 3.47 -1.26
CA GLY A 358 -18.50 2.85 -1.56
C GLY A 358 -19.72 3.69 -1.18
N ILE A 359 -19.57 5.01 -0.96
CA ILE A 359 -20.67 5.92 -0.65
C ILE A 359 -21.61 6.08 -1.85
N LEU A 360 -21.03 6.25 -3.04
CA LEU A 360 -21.73 6.17 -4.32
C LEU A 360 -20.86 5.43 -5.32
N THR A 361 -21.48 4.53 -6.07
CA THR A 361 -20.82 3.90 -7.22
C THR A 361 -20.63 4.91 -8.36
N ASN A 362 -19.71 4.61 -9.28
CA ASN A 362 -19.54 5.37 -10.53
C ASN A 362 -20.86 5.51 -11.31
N ALA A 363 -21.69 4.46 -11.34
CA ALA A 363 -22.98 4.47 -12.03
C ALA A 363 -24.00 5.39 -11.34
N GLU A 364 -24.03 5.40 -10.01
CA GLU A 364 -24.89 6.29 -9.23
C GLU A 364 -24.45 7.75 -9.37
N MET A 365 -23.15 8.02 -9.28
CA MET A 365 -22.55 9.34 -9.55
C MET A 365 -22.96 9.85 -10.94
N GLN A 366 -22.87 9.01 -11.97
CA GLN A 366 -23.31 9.37 -13.32
C GLN A 366 -24.81 9.64 -13.41
N THR A 367 -25.62 8.83 -12.72
CA THR A 367 -27.08 8.99 -12.71
C THR A 367 -27.48 10.31 -12.06
N ILE A 368 -26.89 10.65 -10.91
CA ILE A 368 -27.14 11.93 -10.25
C ILE A 368 -26.63 13.09 -11.12
N ASN A 369 -25.45 12.98 -11.72
CA ASN A 369 -24.92 14.02 -12.60
C ASN A 369 -25.84 14.28 -13.81
N GLY A 370 -26.37 13.23 -14.44
CA GLY A 370 -27.33 13.38 -15.55
C GLY A 370 -28.61 14.10 -15.12
N LYS A 371 -29.10 13.85 -13.90
CA LYS A 371 -30.26 14.57 -13.34
C LYS A 371 -29.94 16.04 -13.04
N VAL A 372 -28.76 16.34 -12.49
CA VAL A 372 -28.33 17.72 -12.25
C VAL A 372 -28.21 18.49 -13.57
N THR A 373 -27.62 17.89 -14.61
CA THR A 373 -27.57 18.48 -15.95
C THR A 373 -28.97 18.72 -16.52
N GLN A 374 -29.88 17.75 -16.40
CA GLN A 374 -31.27 17.93 -16.82
C GLN A 374 -31.95 19.10 -16.08
N TRP A 375 -31.68 19.26 -14.78
CA TRP A 375 -32.25 20.39 -14.02
C TRP A 375 -31.63 21.73 -14.44
N ALA A 376 -30.33 21.74 -14.75
CA ALA A 376 -29.62 22.91 -15.26
C ALA A 376 -30.20 23.38 -16.60
N GLU A 377 -30.49 22.46 -17.52
CA GLU A 377 -31.07 22.75 -18.84
C GLU A 377 -32.41 23.48 -18.73
N LEU A 378 -33.24 23.13 -17.76
CA LEU A 378 -34.53 23.79 -17.51
C LEU A 378 -34.40 25.22 -16.97
N ASN A 379 -33.22 25.58 -16.47
CA ASN A 379 -32.92 26.88 -15.89
C ASN A 379 -31.95 27.71 -16.78
N GLN A 380 -31.71 27.30 -18.02
CA GLN A 380 -30.76 27.95 -18.93
C GLN A 380 -31.00 29.43 -19.12
N ASP A 381 -32.26 29.84 -19.29
CA ASP A 381 -32.64 31.24 -19.50
C ASP A 381 -32.45 32.11 -18.24
N ARG A 382 -32.26 31.47 -17.07
CA ARG A 382 -32.06 32.11 -15.76
C ARG A 382 -30.62 31.99 -15.26
N ALA A 383 -29.82 31.13 -15.87
CA ALA A 383 -28.47 30.84 -15.45
C ALA A 383 -27.47 31.86 -16.01
N ASN A 384 -26.69 32.49 -15.14
CA ASN A 384 -25.44 33.13 -15.56
C ASN A 384 -24.42 32.03 -15.90
N ASN A 385 -24.36 31.70 -17.19
CA ASN A 385 -23.32 30.96 -17.94
C ASN A 385 -22.26 30.20 -17.09
N ASN A 386 -22.57 28.99 -16.61
CA ASN A 386 -21.63 28.15 -15.86
C ASN A 386 -21.07 27.01 -16.74
N LEU A 387 -19.95 27.30 -17.42
CA LEU A 387 -19.29 26.46 -18.44
C LEU A 387 -18.89 25.04 -17.98
N LEU A 388 -18.67 24.84 -16.67
CA LEU A 388 -18.22 23.56 -16.08
C LEU A 388 -19.29 22.46 -16.12
N VAL A 389 -20.58 22.81 -15.97
CA VAL A 389 -21.68 21.85 -16.02
C VAL A 389 -21.84 21.30 -17.45
N TYR A 390 -21.63 22.13 -18.46
CA TYR A 390 -21.69 21.73 -19.87
C TYR A 390 -20.48 20.89 -20.30
N LEU A 391 -19.27 21.26 -19.88
CA LEU A 391 -18.05 20.54 -20.22
C LEU A 391 -18.02 19.13 -19.62
N LEU A 392 -18.53 18.95 -18.40
CA LEU A 392 -18.59 17.65 -17.73
C LEU A 392 -19.87 16.87 -18.07
N GLY A 393 -21.01 17.52 -18.30
CA GLY A 393 -22.20 16.87 -18.82
C GLY A 393 -21.98 16.27 -20.21
N GLY A 394 -21.28 17.00 -21.09
CA GLY A 394 -20.91 16.55 -22.43
C GLY A 394 -19.93 15.37 -22.44
N SER A 395 -18.93 15.37 -21.56
CA SER A 395 -17.97 14.25 -21.45
C SER A 395 -18.62 12.98 -20.91
N VAL A 396 -19.60 13.11 -20.01
CA VAL A 396 -20.37 11.99 -19.47
C VAL A 396 -21.35 11.41 -20.50
N LEU A 397 -22.01 12.24 -21.31
CA LEU A 397 -22.83 11.75 -22.44
C LEU A 397 -21.98 10.95 -23.46
N LEU A 398 -20.74 11.41 -23.71
CA LEU A 398 -19.77 10.69 -24.53
C LEU A 398 -19.38 9.33 -23.92
N ALA A 399 -19.12 9.27 -22.61
CA ALA A 399 -18.82 8.02 -21.92
C ALA A 399 -20.00 7.03 -21.94
N VAL A 400 -21.25 7.51 -21.81
CA VAL A 400 -22.47 6.69 -21.93
C VAL A 400 -22.65 6.20 -23.37
N ALA A 401 -22.45 7.05 -24.37
CA ALA A 401 -22.49 6.64 -25.76
C ALA A 401 -21.46 5.55 -26.06
N LEU A 402 -20.23 5.71 -25.57
CA LEU A 402 -19.15 4.72 -25.72
C LEU A 402 -19.46 3.42 -24.96
N GLY A 403 -19.98 3.49 -23.73
CA GLY A 403 -20.39 2.33 -22.94
C GLY A 403 -21.53 1.54 -23.59
N VAL A 404 -22.57 2.22 -24.09
CA VAL A 404 -23.68 1.60 -24.82
C VAL A 404 -23.21 1.00 -26.14
N MET A 405 -22.28 1.65 -26.83
CA MET A 405 -21.69 1.16 -28.08
C MET A 405 -20.87 -0.12 -27.85
N LEU A 406 -20.04 -0.16 -26.79
CA LEU A 406 -19.25 -1.34 -26.40
C LEU A 406 -20.13 -2.53 -25.97
N VAL A 407 -21.23 -2.27 -25.25
CA VAL A 407 -22.19 -3.33 -24.86
C VAL A 407 -22.98 -3.83 -26.07
N ARG A 408 -23.36 -2.95 -27.01
CA ARG A 408 -23.97 -3.36 -28.28
C ARG A 408 -23.02 -4.21 -29.11
N GLU A 409 -21.77 -3.82 -29.24
CA GLU A 409 -20.78 -4.55 -30.06
C GLU A 409 -20.49 -5.96 -29.52
N LYS A 410 -20.56 -6.15 -28.19
CA LYS A 410 -20.47 -7.48 -27.57
C LYS A 410 -21.70 -8.38 -27.83
N LYS A 411 -22.89 -7.79 -28.01
CA LYS A 411 -24.12 -8.54 -28.33
C LYS A 411 -24.26 -8.89 -29.80
N THR A 412 -23.62 -8.14 -30.71
CA THR A 412 -23.62 -8.46 -32.15
C THR A 412 -22.55 -9.50 -32.54
N LYS A 413 -21.63 -9.83 -31.63
CA LYS A 413 -20.57 -10.84 -31.82
C LYS A 413 -20.84 -12.15 -31.05
N GLN A 414 -22.02 -12.29 -30.43
CA GLN A 414 -22.62 -13.57 -30.02
C GLN A 414 -23.74 -13.91 -30.99
#